data_AF-A0A6P6TRP8-F1
#
_entry.id   AF-A0A6P6TRP8-F1
#
_cell.length_a   1.000
_cell.length_b   1.000
_cell.length_c   1.000
_cell.angle_alpha   90.00
_cell.angle_beta   90.00
_cell.angle_gamma   90.00
#
_symmetry.space_group_name_H-M   'P 1'
#
loop_
_entity.id
_entity.type
_entity.pdbx_description
1 polymer ?
#
loop_
_entity_poly.entity_id
_entity_poly.type
_entity_poly.pdbx_seq_one_letter_code
_entity_poly.pdbx_strand_id
1 'polypeptide(L)'
;MLPPSSIPTSYFTLLFYAFAVPDATFHRRNATAKDPSSPLGGGAASPCTFYNMVSNPGIRGAVTQSTVDAARKYGLDGLDLDWEFPNNRQDMTNLAILFKEFLLAELPYAYPGSAIRKYVDSLNPMCSDCHGAWNTAVTGAHALVYDKV
;
A
#
# COMPACT_ATOMS: atom_id res chain seq x y z
N MET A 1 18.07 -11.26 -8.20
CA MET A 1 16.87 -10.55 -8.69
C MET A 1 16.88 -10.63 -10.21
N LEU A 2 15.76 -10.96 -10.85
CA LEU A 2 15.67 -11.00 -12.31
C LEU A 2 15.61 -9.56 -12.87
N PRO A 3 16.25 -9.25 -14.01
CA PRO A 3 16.20 -7.90 -14.58
C PRO A 3 14.80 -7.61 -15.17
N PRO A 4 14.33 -6.35 -15.17
CA PRO A 4 13.04 -6.00 -15.77
C PRO A 4 12.90 -6.44 -17.24
N SER A 5 14.00 -6.43 -17.99
CA SER A 5 14.04 -6.88 -19.39
C SER A 5 13.74 -8.38 -19.60
N SER A 6 13.76 -9.18 -18.53
CA SER A 6 13.42 -10.62 -18.60
C SER A 6 11.93 -10.91 -18.41
N ILE A 7 11.12 -9.89 -18.11
CA ILE A 7 9.68 -10.06 -17.88
C ILE A 7 8.97 -10.22 -19.23
N PRO A 8 8.27 -11.34 -19.48
CA PRO A 8 7.48 -11.52 -20.69
C PRO A 8 6.19 -10.68 -20.59
N THR A 9 6.29 -9.40 -20.94
CA THR A 9 5.20 -8.42 -20.76
C THR A 9 3.91 -8.80 -21.51
N SER A 10 3.99 -9.63 -22.54
CA SER A 10 2.82 -10.14 -23.28
C SER A 10 1.84 -10.98 -22.46
N TYR A 11 2.25 -11.49 -21.30
CA TYR A 11 1.38 -12.27 -20.42
C TYR A 11 0.60 -11.43 -19.41
N PHE A 12 0.90 -10.13 -19.30
CA PHE A 12 0.36 -9.27 -18.26
C PHE A 12 -0.35 -8.06 -18.86
N THR A 13 -1.49 -7.69 -18.26
CA THR A 13 -2.21 -6.45 -18.58
C THR A 13 -1.74 -5.28 -17.73
N LEU A 14 -1.30 -5.55 -16.49
CA LEU A 14 -0.78 -4.60 -15.53
C LEU A 14 0.49 -5.15 -14.89
N LEU A 15 1.50 -4.30 -14.74
CA LEU A 15 2.78 -4.62 -14.10
C LEU A 15 3.03 -3.60 -12.98
N PHE A 16 3.22 -4.09 -11.77
CA PHE A 16 3.47 -3.27 -10.58
C PHE A 16 4.96 -3.35 -10.20
N TYR A 17 5.58 -2.18 -9.99
CA TYR A 17 6.95 -2.10 -9.48
C TYR A 17 6.93 -1.94 -7.96
N ALA A 18 7.03 -3.05 -7.24
CA ALA A 18 7.07 -3.09 -5.78
C ALA A 18 8.54 -3.09 -5.27
N PHE A 19 9.00 -2.16 -4.42
CA PHE A 19 8.33 -0.99 -3.87
C PHE A 19 9.14 0.27 -4.12
N ALA A 20 8.45 1.41 -4.20
CA ALA A 20 9.11 2.70 -4.10
C ALA A 20 9.66 2.90 -2.68
N VAL A 21 10.88 3.43 -2.58
CA VAL A 21 11.49 3.84 -1.32
C VAL A 21 11.47 5.37 -1.26
N PRO A 22 10.93 5.97 -0.19
CA PRO A 22 10.92 7.42 -0.05
C PRO A 22 12.36 7.94 0.13
N ASP A 23 12.70 9.02 -0.54
CA ASP A 23 14.02 9.66 -0.40
C ASP A 23 14.02 10.70 0.74
N ALA A 24 15.18 11.33 0.98
CA ALA A 24 15.35 12.31 2.06
C ALA A 24 14.46 13.57 1.95
N THR A 25 13.79 13.80 0.82
CA THR A 25 12.82 14.89 0.62
C THR A 25 11.40 14.51 1.04
N PHE A 26 11.11 13.22 1.25
CA PHE A 26 9.89 12.74 1.89
C PHE A 26 9.85 13.27 3.32
N HIS A 27 8.98 14.25 3.55
CA HIS A 27 9.15 15.28 4.58
C HIS A 27 9.53 14.76 5.97
N ARG A 28 10.82 14.93 6.31
CA ARG A 28 11.28 15.09 7.70
C ARG A 28 10.65 16.33 8.32
N ARG A 29 9.42 16.25 8.80
CA ARG A 29 8.93 17.17 9.83
C ARG A 29 8.17 16.41 10.91
N ASN A 30 8.88 16.17 12.01
CA ASN A 30 8.38 15.79 13.33
C ASN A 30 7.67 14.43 13.47
N ALA A 31 8.40 13.36 13.20
CA ALA A 31 8.30 12.19 14.05
C ALA A 31 9.71 11.62 14.20
N THR A 32 10.05 11.12 15.38
CA THR A 32 11.13 10.15 15.63
C THR A 32 10.82 8.84 14.89
N ALA A 33 10.61 8.93 13.57
CA ALA A 33 10.40 7.80 12.68
C ALA A 33 11.76 7.15 12.48
N LYS A 34 11.96 6.05 13.21
CA LYS A 34 12.98 5.07 12.87
C LYS A 34 12.75 4.67 11.41
N ASP A 35 13.77 4.96 10.61
CA ASP A 35 14.02 4.44 9.26
C ASP A 35 13.37 5.16 8.06
N PRO A 36 14.00 6.24 7.55
CA PRO A 36 13.64 6.86 6.27
C PRO A 36 13.93 5.99 5.03
N SER A 37 14.48 4.77 5.18
CA SER A 37 14.74 3.84 4.07
C SER A 37 13.72 2.69 3.95
N SER A 38 12.71 2.68 4.82
CA SER A 38 11.61 1.73 4.73
C SER A 38 10.81 1.93 3.44
N PRO A 39 10.47 0.86 2.69
CA PRO A 39 9.62 0.96 1.50
C PRO A 39 8.24 1.55 1.84
N LEU A 40 7.63 2.23 0.86
CA LEU A 40 6.23 2.67 0.91
C LEU A 40 5.32 1.50 0.53
N GLY A 41 5.25 0.48 1.39
CA GLY A 41 4.33 -0.64 1.25
C GLY A 41 4.96 -1.99 1.54
N GLY A 42 4.10 -3.01 1.58
CA GLY A 42 4.50 -4.40 1.74
C GLY A 42 4.86 -4.79 3.18
N GLY A 43 4.91 -6.10 3.44
CA GLY A 43 5.21 -6.66 4.78
C GLY A 43 6.57 -6.32 5.39
N ALA A 44 7.47 -5.66 4.66
CA ALA A 44 8.75 -5.15 5.17
C ALA A 44 8.70 -3.67 5.62
N ALA A 45 7.59 -2.97 5.38
CA ALA A 45 7.44 -1.57 5.77
C ALA A 45 7.27 -1.42 7.29
N SER A 46 7.83 -0.35 7.85
CA SER A 46 7.58 0.03 9.24
C SER A 46 6.09 0.40 9.44
N PRO A 47 5.39 -0.20 10.42
CA PRO A 47 3.98 0.11 10.69
C PRO A 47 3.72 1.60 10.96
N CYS A 48 4.73 2.32 11.47
CA CYS A 48 4.64 3.74 11.78
C CYS A 48 4.72 4.63 10.53
N THR A 49 5.31 4.17 9.42
CA THR A 49 5.55 5.00 8.23
C THR A 49 4.22 5.43 7.59
N PHE A 50 3.34 4.47 7.31
CA PHE A 50 2.00 4.78 6.79
C PHE A 50 1.18 5.56 7.80
N TYR A 51 1.17 5.16 9.07
CA TYR A 51 0.43 5.87 10.12
C TYR A 51 0.80 7.38 10.19
N ASN A 52 2.10 7.69 10.26
CA ASN A 52 2.57 9.08 10.31
C ASN A 52 2.25 9.85 9.03
N MET A 53 2.35 9.19 7.88
CA MET A 53 1.99 9.76 6.59
C MET A 53 0.51 10.11 6.52
N VAL A 54 -0.38 9.15 6.80
CA VAL A 54 -1.83 9.33 6.63
C VAL A 54 -2.45 10.21 7.71
N SER A 55 -1.85 10.31 8.90
CA SER A 55 -2.43 11.10 10.01
C SER A 55 -2.22 12.61 9.87
N ASN A 56 -1.29 13.07 9.03
CA ASN A 56 -0.96 14.48 8.89
C ASN A 56 -1.38 15.03 7.51
N PRO A 57 -2.33 15.98 7.42
CA PRO A 57 -2.79 16.53 6.14
C PRO A 57 -1.69 17.17 5.29
N GLY A 58 -0.71 17.82 5.92
CA GLY A 58 0.42 18.42 5.21
C GLY A 58 1.36 17.37 4.63
N ILE A 59 1.59 16.26 5.36
CA ILE A 59 2.39 15.14 4.86
C ILE A 59 1.63 14.42 3.74
N ARG A 60 0.35 14.10 3.93
CA ARG A 60 -0.44 13.45 2.88
C ARG A 60 -0.46 14.26 1.58
N GLY A 61 -0.76 15.55 1.64
CA GLY A 61 -0.78 16.41 0.45
C GLY A 61 0.57 16.43 -0.27
N ALA A 62 1.68 16.43 0.47
CA ALA A 62 3.00 16.36 -0.12
C ALA A 62 3.31 14.99 -0.73
N VAL A 63 2.89 13.88 -0.11
CA VAL A 63 3.03 12.54 -0.69
C VAL A 63 2.20 12.39 -1.95
N THR A 64 0.97 12.89 -1.95
CA THR A 64 0.11 12.91 -3.14
C THR A 64 0.81 13.64 -4.28
N GLN A 65 1.34 14.84 -4.02
CA GLN A 65 2.03 15.62 -5.03
C GLN A 65 3.32 14.94 -5.53
N SER A 66 4.16 14.44 -4.63
CA SER A 66 5.42 13.79 -5.01
C SER A 66 5.18 12.48 -5.78
N THR A 67 4.10 11.76 -5.45
CA THR A 67 3.69 10.54 -6.16
C THR A 67 3.22 10.86 -7.58
N VAL A 68 2.41 11.91 -7.76
CA VAL A 68 1.99 12.38 -9.08
C VAL A 68 3.19 12.84 -9.92
N ASP A 69 4.12 13.58 -9.31
CA ASP A 69 5.32 14.05 -9.99
C ASP A 69 6.23 12.88 -10.39
N ALA A 70 6.39 11.87 -9.53
CA ALA A 70 7.13 10.65 -9.84
C ALA A 70 6.47 9.87 -10.99
N ALA A 71 5.14 9.68 -10.94
CA ALA A 71 4.40 8.99 -12.00
C ALA A 71 4.60 9.69 -13.35
N ARG A 72 4.47 11.02 -13.39
CA ARG A 72 4.72 11.81 -14.61
C ARG A 72 6.17 11.74 -15.08
N LYS A 73 7.13 11.84 -14.16
CA LYS A 73 8.57 11.83 -14.49
C LYS A 73 9.01 10.51 -15.09
N TYR A 74 8.50 9.40 -14.57
CA TYR A 74 8.89 8.05 -14.99
C TYR A 74 7.92 7.40 -15.98
N GLY A 75 6.85 8.09 -16.38
CA GLY A 75 5.85 7.59 -17.31
C GLY A 75 5.04 6.40 -16.77
N LEU A 76 4.73 6.42 -15.47
CA LEU A 76 3.90 5.41 -14.82
C LEU A 76 2.41 5.72 -15.01
N ASP A 77 1.61 4.69 -15.26
CA ASP A 77 0.18 4.81 -15.52
C ASP A 77 -0.68 4.87 -14.24
N GLY A 78 -0.11 4.57 -13.06
CA GLY A 78 -0.85 4.53 -11.81
C GLY A 78 0.00 4.30 -10.57
N LEU A 79 -0.70 4.16 -9.44
CA LEU A 79 -0.13 3.87 -8.12
C LEU A 79 -0.84 2.65 -7.52
N ASP A 80 -0.06 1.73 -6.97
CA ASP A 80 -0.54 0.64 -6.12
C ASP A 80 -0.22 0.97 -4.66
N LEU A 81 -1.19 0.81 -3.75
CA LEU A 81 -1.06 1.24 -2.35
C LEU A 81 -1.17 0.04 -1.39
N ASP A 82 -0.01 -0.42 -0.93
CA ASP A 82 0.11 -1.66 -0.14
C ASP A 82 0.36 -1.39 1.35
N TRP A 83 -0.59 -0.78 2.04
CA TRP A 83 -0.52 -0.63 3.50
C TRP A 83 -0.97 -1.91 4.21
N GLU A 84 -0.03 -2.59 4.88
CA GLU A 84 -0.26 -3.82 5.64
C GLU A 84 -0.08 -3.64 7.16
N PHE A 85 -1.10 -3.35 7.96
CA PHE A 85 -2.44 -2.90 7.59
C PHE A 85 -2.81 -1.70 8.48
N PRO A 86 -3.80 -0.88 8.07
CA PRO A 86 -4.41 0.06 9.00
C PRO A 86 -4.90 -0.66 10.26
N ASN A 87 -4.63 -0.13 11.44
CA ASN A 87 -4.85 -0.87 12.69
C ASN A 87 -6.13 -0.47 13.44
N ASN A 88 -6.67 0.73 13.17
CA ASN A 88 -7.82 1.26 13.90
C ASN A 88 -8.72 2.16 13.03
N ARG A 89 -9.85 2.61 13.58
CA ARG A 89 -10.82 3.48 12.87
C ARG A 89 -10.20 4.76 12.32
N GLN A 90 -9.31 5.39 13.07
CA GLN A 90 -8.67 6.62 12.67
C GLN A 90 -7.76 6.36 11.47
N ASP A 91 -7.03 5.25 11.46
CA ASP A 91 -6.21 4.80 10.33
C ASP A 91 -7.08 4.59 9.09
N MET A 92 -8.24 3.92 9.21
CA MET A 92 -9.18 3.74 8.10
C MET A 92 -9.74 5.06 7.58
N THR A 93 -10.05 5.98 8.49
CA THR A 93 -10.56 7.30 8.13
C THR A 93 -9.50 8.09 7.37
N ASN A 94 -8.26 8.05 7.85
CA ASN A 94 -7.12 8.71 7.22
C ASN A 94 -6.76 8.09 5.87
N LEU A 95 -6.87 6.76 5.74
CA LEU A 95 -6.69 6.05 4.46
C LEU A 95 -7.77 6.47 3.44
N ALA A 96 -9.03 6.55 3.85
CA ALA A 96 -10.10 7.05 3.00
C ALA A 96 -9.84 8.51 2.58
N ILE A 97 -9.29 9.33 3.48
CA ILE A 97 -8.86 10.70 3.15
C ILE A 97 -7.69 10.70 2.17
N LEU A 98 -6.73 9.78 2.27
CA LEU A 98 -5.65 9.66 1.29
C LEU A 98 -6.20 9.26 -0.09
N PHE A 99 -7.08 8.26 -0.17
CA PHE A 99 -7.79 7.92 -1.42
C PHE A 99 -8.60 9.12 -1.94
N LYS A 100 -9.22 9.90 -1.05
CA LYS A 100 -9.88 11.18 -1.37
C LYS A 100 -8.89 12.22 -1.88
N GLU A 101 -7.70 12.32 -1.35
CA GLU A 101 -6.72 13.32 -1.81
C GLU A 101 -6.15 12.93 -3.17
N PHE A 102 -6.08 11.63 -3.48
CA PHE A 102 -5.87 11.16 -4.85
C PHE A 102 -7.10 11.38 -5.75
N LEU A 103 -8.35 11.16 -5.28
CA LEU A 103 -9.55 11.04 -6.16
C LEU A 103 -10.94 11.53 -5.61
N LEU A 104 -11.05 11.96 -4.35
CA LEU A 104 -12.11 12.75 -3.65
C LEU A 104 -13.39 12.10 -2.96
N ALA A 105 -13.36 11.36 -1.80
CA ALA A 105 -14.34 11.30 -0.61
C ALA A 105 -14.37 10.01 0.31
N GLU A 106 -15.35 9.85 1.26
CA GLU A 106 -15.21 9.48 2.73
C GLU A 106 -15.87 8.15 3.31
N LEU A 107 -15.37 7.68 4.51
CA LEU A 107 -15.84 6.72 5.61
C LEU A 107 -16.05 5.19 5.30
N PRO A 108 -16.30 4.17 6.22
CA PRO A 108 -16.17 3.90 7.70
C PRO A 108 -15.39 2.56 8.08
N TYR A 109 -15.66 1.90 9.24
CA TYR A 109 -14.91 0.83 10.02
C TYR A 109 -14.57 -0.54 9.37
N ALA A 110 -14.63 -0.68 8.06
CA ALA A 110 -13.98 -1.78 7.34
C ALA A 110 -12.95 -1.15 6.39
N TYR A 111 -12.26 -1.91 5.53
CA TYR A 111 -11.70 -1.29 4.32
C TYR A 111 -12.77 -0.36 3.75
N PRO A 112 -12.48 0.94 3.50
CA PRO A 112 -13.51 1.95 3.34
C PRO A 112 -14.23 1.68 2.02
N GLY A 113 -15.19 0.75 2.02
CA GLY A 113 -15.65 0.07 0.82
C GLY A 113 -16.35 1.02 -0.13
N SER A 114 -17.04 2.04 0.42
CA SER A 114 -17.57 3.17 -0.33
C SER A 114 -16.47 4.00 -0.99
N ALA A 115 -15.35 4.23 -0.31
CA ALA A 115 -14.20 4.94 -0.87
C ALA A 115 -13.47 4.08 -1.90
N ILE A 116 -13.18 2.81 -1.62
CA ILE A 116 -12.56 1.88 -2.57
C ILE A 116 -13.42 1.79 -3.83
N ARG A 117 -14.72 1.53 -3.70
CA ARG A 117 -15.64 1.47 -4.84
C ARG A 117 -15.64 2.76 -5.68
N LYS A 118 -15.36 3.91 -5.07
CA LYS A 118 -15.48 5.21 -5.74
C LYS A 118 -14.15 5.76 -6.25
N TYR A 119 -13.02 5.33 -5.68
CA TYR A 119 -11.69 5.93 -5.88
C TYR A 119 -10.61 4.92 -6.18
N VAL A 120 -10.90 3.62 -6.27
CA VAL A 120 -9.91 2.62 -6.60
C VAL A 120 -10.39 1.90 -7.85
N ASP A 121 -9.58 1.96 -8.91
CA ASP A 121 -9.90 1.35 -10.20
C ASP A 121 -9.87 -0.19 -10.13
N SER A 122 -8.93 -0.74 -9.35
CA SER A 122 -8.76 -2.17 -9.15
C SER A 122 -8.36 -2.49 -7.71
N LEU A 123 -8.96 -3.53 -7.13
CA LEU A 123 -8.60 -4.06 -5.82
C LEU A 123 -7.87 -5.39 -5.99
N ASN A 124 -6.66 -5.48 -5.43
CA ASN A 124 -5.84 -6.70 -5.43
C ASN A 124 -5.87 -7.35 -4.04
N PRO A 125 -6.86 -8.22 -3.72
CA PRO A 125 -6.89 -8.90 -2.43
C PRO A 125 -5.71 -9.88 -2.31
N MET A 126 -4.96 -9.77 -1.21
CA MET A 126 -3.88 -10.71 -0.89
C MET A 126 -4.46 -12.04 -0.39
N CYS A 127 -4.85 -12.91 -1.32
CA CYS A 127 -5.43 -14.23 -1.05
C CYS A 127 -4.34 -15.29 -0.80
N SER A 128 -3.34 -14.94 0.00
CA SER A 128 -2.21 -15.79 0.39
C SER A 128 -1.92 -15.64 1.88
N ASP A 129 -0.89 -16.35 2.38
CA ASP A 129 -0.43 -16.24 3.77
C ASP A 129 -1.50 -16.63 4.80
N CYS A 130 -2.43 -17.52 4.43
CA CYS A 130 -3.46 -18.02 5.36
C CYS A 130 -2.85 -18.97 6.41
N HIS A 131 -1.78 -19.67 6.03
CA HIS A 131 -1.01 -20.56 6.89
C HIS A 131 0.48 -20.44 6.58
N GLY A 132 1.32 -20.55 7.60
CA GLY A 132 2.76 -20.53 7.44
C GLY A 132 3.49 -20.78 8.75
N ALA A 133 4.80 -20.55 8.76
CA ALA A 133 5.70 -20.97 9.83
C ALA A 133 5.42 -20.31 11.20
N TRP A 134 4.62 -19.23 11.23
CA TRP A 134 4.20 -18.55 12.46
C TRP A 134 3.22 -19.38 13.31
N ASN A 135 2.62 -20.44 12.75
CA ASN A 135 1.81 -21.40 13.50
C ASN A 135 2.41 -22.80 13.37
N THR A 136 3.07 -23.27 14.44
CA THR A 136 3.75 -24.58 14.45
C THR A 136 2.84 -25.73 14.88
N ALA A 137 1.61 -25.45 15.33
CA ALA A 137 0.69 -26.47 15.82
C ALA A 137 0.02 -27.26 14.69
N VAL A 138 -0.08 -26.67 13.49
CA VAL A 138 -0.77 -27.26 12.33
C VAL A 138 -0.03 -26.93 11.04
N THR A 139 0.05 -27.90 10.12
CA THR A 139 0.47 -27.63 8.74
C THR A 139 -0.74 -27.26 7.89
N GLY A 140 -0.67 -26.16 7.16
CA GLY A 140 -1.72 -25.69 6.26
C GLY A 140 -1.14 -25.22 4.94
N ALA A 141 -1.92 -25.30 3.86
CA ALA A 141 -1.52 -24.75 2.58
C ALA A 141 -1.68 -23.22 2.59
N HIS A 142 -0.80 -22.54 1.86
CA HIS A 142 -0.64 -21.09 1.93
C HIS A 142 -1.88 -20.30 1.44
N ALA A 143 -2.62 -20.86 0.47
CA ALA A 143 -3.75 -20.22 -0.20
C ALA A 143 -4.76 -21.29 -0.65
N LEU A 144 -5.55 -21.81 0.29
CA LEU A 144 -6.62 -22.76 -0.04
C LEU A 144 -7.80 -22.02 -0.68
N VAL A 145 -8.35 -22.59 -1.76
CA VAL A 145 -9.60 -22.08 -2.37
C VAL A 145 -10.80 -22.43 -1.50
N TYR A 146 -10.76 -23.58 -0.83
CA TYR A 146 -11.79 -24.06 0.09
C TYR A 146 -11.15 -24.67 1.33
N ASP A 147 -11.83 -24.52 2.47
CA ASP A 147 -11.45 -25.22 3.69
C ASP A 147 -11.54 -26.74 3.48
N LYS A 148 -10.62 -27.46 4.13
CA LYS A 148 -10.69 -28.92 4.19
C LYS A 148 -11.80 -29.28 5.18
N VAL A 149 -12.94 -29.71 4.64
CA VAL A 149 -14.00 -30.41 5.39
C VAL A 149 -13.46 -31.65 6.08
#